data_AF-E9EAV3-F1
#
_entry.id   AF-E9EAV3-F1
#
_cell.length_a   1.000
_cell.length_b   1.000
_cell.length_c   1.000
_cell.angle_alpha   90.00
_cell.angle_beta   90.00
_cell.angle_gamma   90.00
#
_symmetry.space_group_name_H-M   'P 1'
#
loop_
_entity.id
_entity.type
_entity.pdbx_description
1 polymer ?
#
loop_
_entity_poly.entity_id
_entity_poly.type
_entity_poly.pdbx_seq_one_letter_code
_entity_poly.pdbx_strand_id
1 'polypeptide(L)'
;MAAPQEHVLVTTQPAPTPAPAATQPANNGPIDQADLDDWKNRFNHVLSRSGEVVNSKSPESAQSWAAGFFDCFSPIDTCLITYCLPCVTFGKTHHRVRKNGNLDGYEPINTSCLLFCGAGCFGLHWIPMAMQRMNIREKYNLKGSLIQQDKEAEHREQQLLSSGVQQQYQPNNRMQYPLKTG
;
A
#
# COMPACT_ATOMS: atom_id res chain seq x y z
N MET A 1 -26.11 29.74 -60.15
CA MET A 1 -25.00 30.60 -59.66
C MET A 1 -24.45 29.92 -58.41
N ALA A 2 -23.42 29.11 -58.57
CA ALA A 2 -22.81 28.31 -57.52
C ALA A 2 -21.56 29.03 -57.00
N ALA A 3 -21.49 29.24 -55.69
CA ALA A 3 -20.34 29.82 -55.00
C ALA A 3 -19.26 28.75 -54.75
N PRO A 4 -17.96 29.11 -54.75
CA PRO A 4 -16.87 28.15 -54.70
C PRO A 4 -16.66 27.57 -53.29
N GLN A 5 -16.44 26.26 -53.24
CA GLN A 5 -16.11 25.51 -52.02
C GLN A 5 -14.61 25.64 -51.75
N GLU A 6 -14.25 26.20 -50.59
CA GLU A 6 -12.89 26.35 -50.12
C GLU A 6 -12.39 25.01 -49.54
N HIS A 7 -11.28 24.50 -50.11
CA HIS A 7 -10.58 23.32 -49.64
C HIS A 7 -9.90 23.60 -48.29
N VAL A 8 -10.44 23.05 -47.21
CA VAL A 8 -9.74 23.00 -45.92
C VAL A 8 -8.74 21.83 -45.94
N LEU A 9 -7.47 22.20 -46.01
CA LEU A 9 -6.30 21.32 -45.92
C LEU A 9 -6.35 20.50 -44.61
N VAL A 10 -6.44 19.17 -44.73
CA VAL A 10 -6.24 18.24 -43.61
C VAL A 10 -4.73 18.17 -43.33
N THR A 11 -4.28 18.90 -42.32
CA THR A 11 -2.93 18.74 -41.77
C THR A 11 -2.92 17.48 -40.90
N THR A 12 -2.23 16.44 -41.37
CA THR A 12 -1.85 15.27 -40.58
C THR A 12 -0.95 15.70 -39.41
N GLN A 13 -1.42 15.55 -38.17
CA GLN A 13 -0.57 15.68 -36.98
C GLN A 13 0.45 14.52 -36.94
N PRO A 14 1.75 14.78 -36.74
CA PRO A 14 2.71 13.74 -36.44
C PRO A 14 2.46 13.15 -35.05
N ALA A 15 2.65 11.84 -34.93
CA ALA A 15 2.53 11.08 -33.69
C ALA A 15 3.37 11.71 -32.54
N PRO A 16 2.91 11.63 -31.28
CA PRO A 16 3.65 12.16 -30.15
C PRO A 16 4.98 11.40 -30.01
N THR A 17 6.07 12.16 -30.06
CA THR A 17 7.41 11.72 -29.73
C THR A 17 7.39 11.07 -28.34
N PRO A 18 8.01 9.89 -28.13
CA PRO A 18 8.19 9.38 -26.79
C PRO A 18 9.00 10.40 -25.99
N ALA A 19 8.43 10.85 -24.86
CA ALA A 19 9.12 11.74 -23.93
C ALA A 19 10.48 11.12 -23.55
N PRO A 20 11.56 11.91 -23.47
CA PRO A 20 12.84 11.38 -23.03
C PRO A 20 12.65 10.82 -21.61
N ALA A 21 12.99 9.55 -21.44
CA ALA A 21 13.04 8.90 -20.13
C ALA A 21 13.92 9.77 -19.22
N ALA A 22 13.32 10.33 -18.17
CA ALA A 22 14.02 11.13 -17.19
C ALA A 22 15.20 10.32 -16.64
N THR A 23 16.40 10.71 -17.03
CA THR A 23 17.64 10.10 -16.56
C THR A 23 17.75 10.44 -15.08
N GLN A 24 17.59 9.43 -14.23
CA GLN A 24 17.81 9.59 -12.78
C GLN A 24 19.26 10.07 -12.58
N PRO A 25 19.51 11.13 -11.80
CA PRO A 25 20.86 11.61 -11.55
C PRO A 25 21.67 10.49 -10.90
N ALA A 26 22.90 10.27 -11.39
CA ALA A 26 23.82 9.29 -10.85
C ALA A 26 24.15 9.65 -9.39
N ASN A 27 23.58 8.91 -8.43
CA ASN A 27 23.83 9.12 -7.00
C ASN A 27 25.09 8.35 -6.58
N ASN A 28 26.12 9.09 -6.15
CA ASN A 28 27.37 8.55 -5.58
C ASN A 28 27.21 8.16 -4.09
N GLY A 29 26.13 7.46 -3.73
CA GLY A 29 25.88 6.98 -2.37
C GLY A 29 24.49 6.35 -2.18
N PRO A 30 24.24 5.68 -1.04
CA PRO A 30 22.96 5.00 -0.76
C PRO A 30 21.78 5.96 -0.46
N ILE A 31 22.07 7.26 -0.35
CA ILE A 31 21.10 8.32 -0.11
C ILE A 31 20.79 9.04 -1.42
N ASP A 32 19.51 9.09 -1.77
CA ASP A 32 18.95 9.76 -2.94
C ASP A 32 18.23 11.03 -2.48
N GLN A 33 18.70 12.20 -2.91
CA GLN A 33 18.15 13.49 -2.48
C GLN A 33 16.67 13.64 -2.86
N ALA A 34 16.28 13.13 -4.04
CA ALA A 34 14.89 13.18 -4.47
C ALA A 34 13.97 12.36 -3.55
N ASP A 35 14.46 11.21 -3.06
CA ASP A 35 13.72 10.36 -2.12
C ASP A 35 13.62 11.00 -0.72
N LEU A 36 14.68 11.67 -0.27
CA LEU A 36 14.66 12.44 0.97
C LEU A 36 13.64 13.57 0.93
N ASP A 37 13.59 14.32 -0.17
CA ASP A 37 12.67 15.45 -0.30
C ASP A 37 11.21 14.98 -0.44
N ASP A 38 10.93 13.86 -1.13
CA ASP A 38 9.61 13.22 -1.12
C ASP A 38 9.17 12.87 0.30
N TRP A 39 10.06 12.26 1.09
CA TRP A 39 9.77 11.93 2.48
C TRP A 39 9.49 13.18 3.32
N LYS A 40 10.34 14.21 3.27
CA LYS A 40 10.11 15.47 3.99
C LYS A 40 8.76 16.09 3.64
N ASN A 41 8.45 16.18 2.34
CA ASN A 41 7.20 16.76 1.87
C ASN A 41 5.98 15.99 2.38
N ARG A 42 6.06 14.65 2.40
CA ARG A 42 4.98 13.81 2.93
C ARG A 42 4.82 13.93 4.43
N PHE A 43 5.92 13.98 5.18
CA PHE A 43 5.86 14.23 6.62
C PHE A 43 5.21 15.59 6.91
N ASN A 44 5.63 16.64 6.23
CA ASN A 44 5.06 17.97 6.38
C ASN A 44 3.56 17.99 6.02
N HIS A 45 3.15 17.31 4.96
CA HIS A 45 1.74 17.20 4.57
C HIS A 45 0.90 16.48 5.63
N VAL A 46 1.41 15.37 6.18
CA VAL A 46 0.71 14.62 7.25
C VAL A 46 0.61 15.47 8.51
N LEU A 47 1.64 16.25 8.85
CA LEU A 47 1.63 17.13 10.01
C LEU A 47 0.66 18.30 9.83
N SER A 48 0.64 18.96 8.67
CA SER A 48 -0.26 20.08 8.40
C SER A 48 -1.73 19.67 8.33
N ARG A 49 -2.01 18.40 8.04
CA ARG A 49 -3.35 17.88 7.79
C ARG A 49 -3.70 16.69 8.70
N SER A 50 -3.09 16.64 9.88
CA SER A 50 -3.19 15.50 10.80
C SER A 50 -4.63 15.09 11.10
N GLY A 51 -5.52 16.07 11.34
CA GLY A 51 -6.93 15.82 11.64
C GLY A 51 -7.71 15.13 10.51
N GLU A 52 -7.41 15.44 9.26
CA GLU A 52 -8.09 14.82 8.12
C GLU A 52 -7.48 13.45 7.79
N VAL A 53 -6.15 13.34 7.84
CA VAL A 53 -5.45 12.08 7.58
C VAL A 53 -5.89 11.01 8.57
N VAL A 54 -6.05 11.38 9.85
CA VAL A 54 -6.55 10.47 10.90
C VAL A 54 -7.99 10.03 10.65
N ASN A 55 -8.85 10.92 10.14
CA ASN A 55 -10.26 10.62 9.87
C ASN A 55 -10.54 10.11 8.45
N SER A 56 -9.52 9.95 7.61
CA SER A 56 -9.68 9.50 6.22
C SER A 56 -10.13 8.04 6.17
N LYS A 57 -11.32 7.80 5.60
CA LYS A 57 -11.89 6.47 5.37
C LYS A 57 -11.94 6.17 3.87
N SER A 58 -11.63 4.92 3.49
CA SER A 58 -11.80 4.49 2.11
C SER A 58 -13.28 4.52 1.68
N PRO A 59 -13.58 4.80 0.41
CA PRO A 59 -14.94 4.72 -0.13
C PRO A 59 -15.49 3.28 -0.05
N GLU A 60 -16.81 3.13 -0.06
CA GLU A 60 -17.45 1.81 0.06
C GLU A 60 -17.15 0.87 -1.13
N SER A 61 -16.74 1.43 -2.27
CA SER A 61 -16.29 0.69 -3.47
C SER A 61 -14.84 0.18 -3.39
N ALA A 62 -14.13 0.45 -2.29
CA ALA A 62 -12.74 0.07 -2.12
C ALA A 62 -12.55 -1.45 -2.03
N GLN A 63 -11.50 -1.96 -2.68
CA GLN A 63 -11.20 -3.39 -2.74
C GLN A 63 -10.59 -3.89 -1.43
N SER A 64 -10.77 -5.18 -1.12
CA SER A 64 -10.14 -5.81 0.05
C SER A 64 -8.64 -6.01 -0.15
N TRP A 65 -7.88 -6.09 0.94
CA TRP A 65 -6.47 -6.43 0.90
C TRP A 65 -6.28 -7.87 0.38
N ALA A 66 -5.32 -8.05 -0.53
CA ALA A 66 -5.02 -9.37 -1.10
C ALA A 66 -4.33 -10.32 -0.10
N ALA A 67 -3.61 -9.78 0.88
CA ALA A 67 -2.97 -10.54 1.96
C ALA A 67 -3.57 -10.14 3.31
N GLY A 68 -3.86 -11.14 4.15
CA GLY A 68 -4.31 -10.94 5.53
C GLY A 68 -3.17 -10.46 6.43
N PHE A 69 -3.50 -9.89 7.59
CA PHE A 69 -2.49 -9.39 8.53
C PHE A 69 -1.53 -10.48 9.05
N PHE A 70 -1.97 -11.74 9.05
CA PHE A 70 -1.19 -12.92 9.47
C PHE A 70 -0.79 -13.85 8.32
N ASP A 71 -0.82 -13.37 7.07
CA ASP A 71 -0.41 -14.16 5.90
C ASP A 71 1.13 -14.21 5.76
N CYS A 72 1.81 -14.55 6.86
CA CYS A 72 3.26 -14.42 7.00
C CYS A 72 4.03 -15.35 6.06
N PHE A 73 3.48 -16.48 5.62
CA PHE A 73 4.24 -17.52 4.91
C PHE A 73 4.09 -17.48 3.37
N SER A 74 3.38 -16.50 2.82
CA SER A 74 3.15 -16.42 1.38
C SER A 74 3.46 -15.01 0.86
N PRO A 75 4.65 -14.76 0.29
CA PRO A 75 5.78 -15.67 0.02
C PRO A 75 6.83 -15.74 1.17
N ILE A 76 7.37 -16.95 1.43
CA ILE A 76 8.34 -17.27 2.50
C ILE A 76 9.59 -16.38 2.45
N ASP A 77 10.10 -16.07 1.27
CA ASP A 77 11.30 -15.21 1.12
C ASP A 77 11.05 -13.81 1.69
N THR A 78 9.82 -13.30 1.54
CA THR A 78 9.44 -12.00 2.11
C THR A 78 9.25 -12.12 3.62
N CYS A 79 8.79 -13.26 4.13
CA CYS A 79 8.71 -13.53 5.58
C CYS A 79 10.07 -13.40 6.25
N LEU A 80 11.05 -14.15 5.77
CA LEU A 80 12.38 -14.25 6.39
C LEU A 80 13.12 -12.92 6.33
N ILE A 81 13.08 -12.23 5.18
CA ILE A 81 13.76 -10.94 5.04
C ILE A 81 13.05 -9.84 5.84
N THR A 82 11.73 -9.88 5.98
CA THR A 82 11.01 -8.92 6.84
C THR A 82 11.29 -9.17 8.31
N TYR A 83 11.48 -10.43 8.71
CA TYR A 83 11.84 -10.78 10.07
C TYR A 83 13.27 -10.34 10.42
N CYS A 84 14.25 -10.64 9.56
CA CYS A 84 15.66 -10.34 9.84
C CYS A 84 16.04 -8.89 9.51
N LEU A 85 15.46 -8.31 8.46
CA LEU A 85 15.82 -7.00 7.89
C LEU A 85 14.55 -6.25 7.42
N PRO A 86 13.65 -5.86 8.35
CA PRO A 86 12.39 -5.22 8.01
C PRO A 86 12.58 -3.90 7.22
N CYS A 87 13.71 -3.21 7.44
CA CYS A 87 14.09 -2.01 6.71
C CYS A 87 14.27 -2.23 5.20
N VAL A 88 14.83 -3.37 4.79
CA VAL A 88 15.03 -3.71 3.37
C VAL A 88 13.69 -3.99 2.71
N THR A 89 12.81 -4.77 3.36
CA THR A 89 11.45 -5.00 2.84
C THR A 89 10.68 -3.69 2.70
N PHE A 90 10.78 -2.81 3.70
CA PHE A 90 10.16 -1.49 3.68
C PHE A 90 10.66 -0.66 2.48
N GLY A 91 11.99 -0.57 2.31
CA GLY A 91 12.62 0.15 1.21
C GLY A 91 12.26 -0.42 -0.16
N LYS A 92 12.18 -1.75 -0.29
CA LYS A 92 11.74 -2.45 -1.52
C LYS A 92 10.30 -2.12 -1.87
N THR A 93 9.43 -2.14 -0.87
CA THR A 93 8.01 -1.83 -1.03
C THR A 93 7.83 -0.37 -1.44
N HIS A 94 8.63 0.54 -0.88
CA HIS A 94 8.56 1.96 -1.22
C HIS A 94 8.96 2.19 -2.67
N HIS A 95 10.08 1.58 -3.09
CA HIS A 95 10.54 1.63 -4.48
C HIS A 95 9.48 1.11 -5.46
N ARG A 96 8.85 -0.02 -5.15
CA ARG A 96 7.75 -0.59 -5.96
C ARG A 96 6.55 0.34 -6.09
N VAL A 97 6.21 1.02 -5.00
CA VAL A 97 5.00 1.84 -4.95
C VAL A 97 5.22 3.21 -5.58
N ARG A 98 6.39 3.84 -5.42
CA ARG A 98 6.60 5.24 -5.85
C ARG A 98 7.59 5.43 -7.00
N LYS A 99 8.51 4.50 -7.23
CA LYS A 99 9.51 4.61 -8.30
C LYS A 99 9.12 3.76 -9.51
N ASN A 100 9.18 2.44 -9.40
CA ASN A 100 8.79 1.53 -10.48
C ASN A 100 8.37 0.16 -9.95
N GLY A 101 7.36 -0.46 -10.58
CA GLY A 101 6.93 -1.82 -10.23
C GLY A 101 7.97 -2.89 -10.59
N ASN A 102 8.80 -2.62 -11.61
CA ASN A 102 9.81 -3.53 -12.14
C ASN A 102 11.10 -3.58 -11.29
N LEU A 103 11.25 -2.73 -10.27
CA LEU A 103 12.45 -2.60 -9.43
C LEU A 103 13.72 -2.16 -10.19
N ASP A 104 13.59 -1.47 -11.32
CA ASP A 104 14.74 -0.94 -12.04
C ASP A 104 15.50 0.06 -11.15
N GLY A 105 16.81 -0.13 -11.00
CA GLY A 105 17.65 0.70 -10.14
C GLY A 105 17.37 0.57 -8.64
N TYR A 106 16.73 -0.52 -8.20
CA TYR A 106 16.53 -0.79 -6.78
C TYR A 106 17.82 -1.26 -6.10
N GLU A 107 18.23 -0.55 -5.05
CA GLU A 107 19.29 -0.95 -4.13
C GLU A 107 18.70 -1.38 -2.78
N PRO A 108 19.17 -2.49 -2.16
CA PRO A 108 18.66 -2.97 -0.88
C PRO A 108 18.80 -1.96 0.27
N ILE A 109 19.95 -1.27 0.33
CA ILE A 109 20.19 -0.17 1.26
C ILE A 109 19.92 1.14 0.53
N ASN A 110 18.66 1.54 0.51
CA ASN A 110 18.22 2.81 -0.04
C ASN A 110 17.82 3.81 1.05
N THR A 111 17.48 5.03 0.65
CA THR A 111 17.05 6.10 1.57
C THR A 111 15.89 5.69 2.46
N SER A 112 14.91 4.98 1.91
CA SER A 112 13.76 4.47 2.67
C SER A 112 14.15 3.37 3.67
N CYS A 113 15.11 2.50 3.35
CA CYS A 113 15.68 1.51 4.25
C CYS A 113 16.39 2.19 5.44
N LEU A 114 17.23 3.19 5.16
CA LEU A 114 17.94 3.94 6.19
C LEU A 114 17.00 4.78 7.06
N LEU A 115 15.97 5.39 6.47
CA LEU A 115 14.91 6.09 7.20
C LEU A 115 14.19 5.15 8.17
N PHE A 116 13.78 3.97 7.69
CA PHE A 116 13.08 3.00 8.53
C PHE A 116 13.98 2.46 9.65
N CYS A 117 15.23 2.12 9.32
CA CYS A 117 16.21 1.67 10.29
C CYS A 117 16.45 2.74 11.37
N GLY A 118 16.70 3.99 10.95
CA GLY A 118 16.91 5.12 11.85
C GLY A 118 15.69 5.40 12.73
N ALA A 119 14.48 5.42 12.16
CA ALA A 119 13.25 5.56 12.94
C ALA A 119 13.04 4.39 13.92
N GLY A 120 13.42 3.18 13.53
CA GLY A 120 13.38 1.98 14.38
C GLY A 120 14.27 2.07 15.60
N CYS A 121 15.45 2.67 15.48
CA CYS A 121 16.35 2.90 16.61
C CYS A 121 15.73 3.75 17.72
N PHE A 122 14.69 4.55 17.41
CA PHE A 122 13.97 5.39 18.37
C PHE A 122 12.53 4.92 18.64
N GLY A 123 12.14 3.73 18.16
CA GLY A 123 10.77 3.22 18.31
C GLY A 123 9.72 3.95 17.45
N LEU A 124 10.14 4.77 16.48
CA LEU A 124 9.28 5.57 15.61
C LEU A 124 9.00 4.90 14.26
N HIS A 125 9.41 3.64 14.06
CA HIS A 125 9.26 2.91 12.80
C HIS A 125 7.80 2.75 12.33
N TRP A 126 6.83 2.82 13.25
CA TRP A 126 5.42 2.73 12.91
C TRP A 126 4.94 3.93 12.09
N ILE A 127 5.59 5.09 12.21
CA ILE A 127 5.22 6.31 11.48
C ILE A 127 5.49 6.14 9.97
N PRO A 128 6.72 5.85 9.50
CA PRO A 128 6.97 5.63 8.09
C PRO A 128 6.19 4.41 7.54
N MET A 129 5.94 3.38 8.36
CA MET A 129 5.07 2.26 7.99
C MET A 129 3.61 2.68 7.78
N ALA A 130 3.03 3.43 8.70
CA ALA A 130 1.66 3.94 8.58
C ALA A 130 1.53 4.83 7.34
N MET A 131 2.51 5.72 7.11
CA MET A 131 2.54 6.57 5.91
C MET A 131 2.64 5.78 4.61
N GLN A 132 3.45 4.73 4.57
CA GLN A 132 3.56 3.87 3.38
C GLN A 132 2.27 3.07 3.16
N ARG A 133 1.67 2.53 4.23
CA ARG A 133 0.41 1.79 4.17
C ARG A 133 -0.74 2.67 3.69
N MET A 134 -0.83 3.92 4.14
CA MET A 134 -1.78 4.91 3.61
C MET A 134 -1.63 5.09 2.10
N ASN A 135 -0.40 5.24 1.63
CA ASN A 135 -0.12 5.46 0.22
C ASN A 135 -0.52 4.27 -0.65
N ILE A 136 -0.26 3.05 -0.17
CA ILE A 136 -0.68 1.81 -0.85
C ILE A 136 -2.21 1.74 -0.92
N ARG A 137 -2.90 2.12 0.16
CA ARG A 137 -4.37 2.13 0.19
C ARG A 137 -4.96 3.08 -0.83
N GLU A 138 -4.43 4.30 -0.89
CA GLU A 138 -4.90 5.31 -1.84
C GLU A 138 -4.59 4.90 -3.28
N LYS A 139 -3.36 4.46 -3.56
CA LYS A 139 -2.92 4.08 -4.91
C LYS A 139 -3.72 2.91 -5.50
N TYR A 140 -4.08 1.93 -4.69
CA TYR A 140 -4.79 0.73 -5.13
C TYR A 140 -6.27 0.70 -4.71
N ASN A 141 -6.80 1.84 -4.25
CA ASN A 141 -8.18 1.98 -3.75
C ASN A 141 -8.60 0.84 -2.79
N LEU A 142 -7.79 0.60 -1.75
CA LEU A 142 -7.97 -0.48 -0.78
C LEU A 142 -8.77 -0.03 0.44
N LYS A 143 -9.55 -0.95 1.02
CA LYS A 143 -10.42 -0.71 2.18
C LYS A 143 -9.64 -0.42 3.47
N GLY A 144 -10.17 0.49 4.29
CA GLY A 144 -9.93 0.66 5.73
C GLY A 144 -9.83 2.13 6.15
N SER A 145 -9.17 2.42 7.27
CA SER A 145 -8.78 3.78 7.66
C SER A 145 -7.45 3.74 8.44
N LEU A 146 -6.92 4.89 8.84
CA LEU A 146 -5.73 4.95 9.70
C LEU A 146 -5.93 4.27 11.07
N ILE A 147 -7.15 4.31 11.64
CA ILE A 147 -7.44 3.84 13.02
C ILE A 147 -8.67 2.88 13.08
N GLN A 148 -9.45 2.70 12.00
CA GLN A 148 -10.81 2.15 12.05
C GLN A 148 -10.95 0.63 11.94
N GLN A 149 -9.86 -0.14 12.02
CA GLN A 149 -10.01 -1.60 12.07
C GLN A 149 -10.83 -2.04 13.30
N ASP A 150 -10.80 -1.27 14.39
CA ASP A 150 -11.55 -1.58 15.61
C ASP A 150 -13.04 -1.21 15.51
N LYS A 151 -13.37 -0.02 14.99
CA LYS A 151 -14.78 0.42 14.88
C LYS A 151 -15.60 -0.34 13.84
N GLU A 152 -14.98 -0.82 12.75
CA GLU A 152 -15.68 -1.68 11.78
C GLU A 152 -15.90 -3.11 12.31
N ALA A 153 -15.00 -3.62 13.15
CA ALA A 153 -15.20 -4.88 13.86
C ALA A 153 -16.33 -4.74 14.90
N GLU A 154 -16.32 -3.67 15.71
CA GLU A 154 -17.40 -3.40 16.67
C GLU A 154 -18.74 -3.18 15.99
N HIS A 155 -18.81 -2.45 14.87
CA HIS A 155 -20.06 -2.25 14.14
C HIS A 155 -20.55 -3.55 13.47
N ARG A 156 -19.63 -4.40 12.98
CA ARG A 156 -19.98 -5.73 12.47
C ARG A 156 -20.47 -6.63 13.61
N GLU A 157 -19.83 -6.61 14.78
CA GLU A 157 -20.28 -7.33 15.97
C GLU A 157 -21.65 -6.82 16.45
N GLN A 158 -21.89 -5.50 16.48
CA GLN A 158 -23.19 -4.92 16.79
C GLN A 158 -24.26 -5.28 15.76
N GLN A 159 -23.92 -5.32 14.47
CA GLN A 159 -24.84 -5.80 13.43
C GLN A 159 -25.15 -7.29 13.60
N LEU A 160 -24.17 -8.13 13.95
CA LEU A 160 -24.38 -9.56 14.24
C LEU A 160 -25.26 -9.76 15.49
N LEU A 161 -25.05 -8.97 16.53
CA LEU A 161 -25.86 -8.96 17.76
C LEU A 161 -27.30 -8.46 17.48
N SER A 162 -27.44 -7.41 16.66
CA SER A 162 -28.73 -6.81 16.29
C SER A 162 -29.54 -7.65 15.30
N SER A 163 -28.88 -8.44 14.44
CA SER A 163 -29.56 -9.28 13.43
C SER A 163 -30.09 -10.60 14.01
N GLY A 164 -29.95 -10.83 15.33
CA GLY A 164 -30.52 -12.00 15.99
C GLY A 164 -29.92 -13.32 15.53
N VAL A 165 -28.76 -13.29 14.85
CA VAL A 165 -28.06 -14.51 14.42
C VAL A 165 -27.32 -15.08 15.63
N GLN A 166 -28.06 -15.76 16.50
CA GLN A 166 -27.52 -16.84 17.31
C GLN A 166 -27.12 -17.97 16.35
N GLN A 167 -26.00 -17.83 15.62
CA GLN A 167 -25.29 -19.00 15.14
C GLN A 167 -24.63 -19.63 16.38
N GLN A 168 -25.47 -20.25 17.22
CA GLN A 168 -25.03 -21.14 18.26
C GLN A 168 -24.10 -22.12 17.58
N TYR A 169 -22.81 -22.08 17.94
CA TYR A 169 -21.84 -23.09 17.55
C TYR A 169 -22.49 -24.45 17.79
N GLN A 170 -22.88 -25.11 16.71
CA GLN A 170 -23.38 -26.48 16.74
C GLN A 170 -22.11 -27.33 16.73
N PRO A 171 -21.68 -27.90 17.87
CA PRO A 171 -20.58 -28.85 17.84
C PRO A 171 -20.95 -29.93 16.83
N ASN A 172 -20.09 -30.12 15.84
CA ASN A 172 -20.34 -31.09 14.79
C ASN A 172 -20.20 -32.49 15.39
N ASN A 173 -21.32 -33.09 15.83
CA ASN A 173 -21.36 -34.45 16.40
C ASN A 173 -20.98 -35.57 15.42
N ARG A 174 -20.47 -35.22 14.22
CA ARG A 174 -19.97 -36.17 13.22
C ARG A 174 -18.52 -36.62 13.42
N MET A 175 -17.86 -36.22 14.51
CA MET A 175 -16.57 -36.80 14.93
C MET A 175 -16.70 -37.82 16.07
N GLN A 176 -17.79 -38.60 16.11
CA GLN A 176 -17.86 -39.76 16.99
C GLN A 176 -16.91 -40.83 16.43
N TYR A 177 -15.70 -40.92 17.00
CA TYR A 177 -14.77 -42.01 16.70
C TYR A 177 -15.36 -43.33 17.20
N PRO A 178 -15.36 -44.41 16.40
CA PRO A 178 -15.83 -45.70 16.86
C PRO A 178 -14.96 -46.17 18.04
N LEU A 179 -15.61 -46.46 19.17
CA LEU A 179 -14.97 -47.08 20.31
C LEU A 179 -14.55 -48.49 19.88
N LYS A 180 -13.25 -48.78 19.83
CA LYS A 180 -12.76 -50.15 19.64
C LYS A 180 -13.10 -50.94 20.91
N THR A 181 -14.16 -51.73 20.85
CA THR A 181 -14.45 -52.79 21.82
C THR A 181 -13.33 -53.83 21.76
N GLY A 182 -12.60 -53.97 22.86
CA GLY A 182 -11.80 -55.16 23.18
C GLY A 182 -12.58 -56.08 24.12
#